data_AF-A0A1G6SBV4-F1
#
_entry.id   AF-A0A1G6SBV4-F1
#
_cell.length_a   1.000
_cell.length_b   1.000
_cell.length_c   1.000
_cell.angle_alpha   90.00
_cell.angle_beta   90.00
_cell.angle_gamma   90.00
#
_symmetry.space_group_name_H-M   'P 1'
#
loop_
_entity.id
_entity.type
_entity.pdbx_description
1 polymer ?
#
loop_
_entity_poly.entity_id
_entity_poly.type
_entity_poly.pdbx_seq_one_letter_code
_entity_poly.pdbx_strand_id
1 'polypeptide(L)' 'MPINGLPSDQWRVKRDLGPYSKPMDELELLEEQRLIQLKRLKNKDKGADKNG' A
#
# COMPACT_ATOMS: atom_id res chain seq x y z
N MET A 1 10.01 -8.63 -21.43
CA MET A 1 10.02 -9.79 -22.35
C MET A 1 8.67 -10.48 -22.27
N PRO A 2 8.05 -10.90 -23.39
CA PRO A 2 6.83 -11.69 -23.34
C PRO A 2 7.13 -13.06 -22.72
N ILE A 3 6.44 -13.40 -21.64
CA ILE A 3 6.39 -14.77 -21.12
C ILE A 3 5.29 -15.45 -21.95
N ASN A 4 5.62 -16.53 -22.67
CA ASN A 4 4.68 -17.34 -23.47
C ASN A 4 4.06 -16.68 -24.72
N GLY A 5 4.68 -15.65 -25.30
CA GLY A 5 4.19 -15.05 -26.55
C GLY A 5 2.95 -14.17 -26.42
N LEU A 6 2.38 -14.03 -25.20
CA LEU A 6 1.37 -13.02 -24.93
C LEU A 6 2.06 -11.67 -24.66
N PRO A 7 1.58 -10.57 -25.28
CA PRO A 7 2.05 -9.24 -24.92
C PRO A 7 1.75 -8.99 -23.43
N SER A 8 2.75 -8.50 -22.71
CA SER A 8 2.62 -8.22 -21.28
C SER A 8 1.51 -7.18 -21.07
N ASP A 9 0.48 -7.55 -20.30
CA ASP A 9 -0.60 -6.65 -19.87
C ASP A 9 -0.11 -5.58 -18.87
N GLN A 10 1.20 -5.42 -18.69
CA GLN A 10 1.81 -4.41 -17.84
C GLN A 10 1.29 -2.99 -18.09
N TRP A 11 0.94 -2.64 -19.32
CA TRP A 11 0.39 -1.31 -19.62
C TRP A 11 -1.05 -1.16 -19.10
N ARG A 12 -1.87 -2.22 -19.12
CA ARG A 12 -3.21 -2.24 -18.50
C ARG A 12 -3.07 -2.13 -17.00
N VAL A 13 -2.20 -2.95 -16.41
CA VAL A 13 -1.91 -2.93 -14.97
C VAL A 13 -1.42 -1.56 -14.52
N LYS A 14 -0.48 -0.93 -15.25
CA LYS A 14 -0.01 0.43 -14.93
C LYS A 14 -1.12 1.47 -15.07
N ARG A 15 -2.01 1.33 -16.06
CA ARG A 15 -3.15 2.23 -16.26
C ARG A 15 -4.16 2.11 -15.11
N ASP A 16 -4.50 0.88 -14.72
CA ASP A 16 -5.48 0.59 -13.67
C ASP A 16 -4.96 0.96 -12.28
N LEU A 17 -3.66 0.75 -12.02
CA LEU A 17 -3.01 1.15 -10.77
C LEU A 17 -2.84 2.67 -10.64
N GLY A 18 -2.80 3.41 -11.76
CA GLY A 18 -2.72 4.87 -11.77
C GLY A 18 -1.53 5.38 -10.94
N PRO A 19 -1.74 6.25 -9.93
CA PRO A 19 -0.66 6.76 -9.06
C PRO A 19 0.14 5.66 -8.34
N TYR A 20 -0.51 4.54 -7.99
CA TYR A 20 0.11 3.40 -7.30
C TYR A 20 0.93 2.50 -8.24
N SER A 21 0.95 2.80 -9.54
CA SER A 21 1.82 2.09 -10.49
C SER A 21 3.29 2.43 -10.29
N LYS A 22 3.58 3.55 -9.62
CA LYS A 22 4.94 3.95 -9.26
C LYS A 22 5.33 3.25 -7.95
N PRO A 23 6.52 2.62 -7.89
CA PRO A 23 7.03 2.14 -6.61
C PRO A 23 7.23 3.35 -5.69
N MET A 24 6.87 3.16 -4.42
CA MET A 24 7.11 4.14 -3.36
C MET A 24 8.61 4.20 -3.05
N ASP A 25 9.12 5.40 -2.76
CA ASP A 25 10.53 5.55 -2.37
C ASP A 25 10.81 4.90 -1.01
N GLU A 26 12.05 4.54 -0.73
CA GLU A 26 12.44 3.86 0.53
C GLU A 26 12.17 4.74 1.75
N LEU A 27 12.39 6.06 1.61
CA LEU A 27 12.13 7.04 2.67
C LEU A 27 10.62 7.20 2.92
N GLU A 28 9.83 7.33 1.86
CA GLU A 28 8.35 7.40 1.92
C GLU A 28 7.78 6.14 2.61
N LEU A 29 8.34 4.97 2.32
CA LEU A 29 7.92 3.71 2.94
C LEU A 29 8.13 3.71 4.46
N LEU A 30 9.27 4.21 4.94
CA LEU A 30 9.56 4.28 6.37
C LEU A 30 8.60 5.23 7.10
N GLU A 31 8.28 6.36 6.49
CA GLU A 31 7.33 7.33 7.04
C GLU A 31 5.93 6.73 7.15
N GLU A 32 5.43 6.10 6.08
CA GLU A 32 4.13 5.44 6.08
C GLU A 32 4.05 4.31 7.10
N GLN A 33 5.12 3.50 7.24
CA GLN A 33 5.18 2.47 8.29
C GLN A 33 5.07 3.07 9.69
N ARG A 34 5.78 4.18 9.97
CA ARG A 34 5.68 4.88 11.26
C ARG A 34 4.27 5.41 11.51
N LEU A 35 3.63 6.00 10.50
CA LEU A 35 2.26 6.50 10.59
C LEU A 35 1.26 5.36 10.86
N ILE A 36 1.42 4.22 10.21
CA ILE A 36 0.59 3.03 10.44
C ILE A 36 0.75 2.54 11.89
N GLN A 37 1.97 2.49 12.43
CA GLN A 37 2.22 2.10 13.82
C GLN A 37 1.54 3.05 14.81
N LEU A 38 1.64 4.37 14.59
CA LEU A 38 0.98 5.38 15.43
C LEU A 38 -0.54 5.26 15.38
N LYS A 39 -1.13 5.03 14.18
CA LYS A 39 -2.57 4.78 14.03
C LYS A 39 -3.01 3.52 14.76
N ARG A 40 -2.21 2.44 14.71
CA ARG A 40 -2.50 1.20 15.44
C ARG A 40 -2.50 1.40 16.95
N LEU A 41 -1.53 2.14 17.49
CA LEU A 41 -1.50 2.48 18.92
C LEU A 41 -2.75 3.28 19.29
N LYS A 42 -3.05 4.35 18.56
CA LYS A 42 -4.24 5.18 18.78
C LYS A 42 -5.55 4.39 18.68
N ASN A 43 -5.64 3.42 17.79
CA ASN A 43 -6.85 2.60 17.62
C ASN A 43 -6.95 1.48 18.67
N LYS A 44 -5.82 0.96 19.17
CA LYS A 44 -5.81 0.01 20.28
C LYS A 44 -6.43 0.64 21.53
N ASP A 45 -6.10 1.90 21.79
CA ASP A 45 -6.64 2.64 22.93
C ASP A 45 -8.14 2.96 22.76
N LYS A 46 -8.63 3.11 21.53
CA LYS A 46 -10.06 3.39 21.24
C LYS A 46 -10.94 2.15 21.12
N GLY A 47 -10.34 0.95 21.09
CA GLY A 47 -11.06 -0.32 20.96
C GLY A 47 -11.44 -0.97 22.29
N ALA A 48 -10.85 -0.52 23.40
CA ALA A 48 -11.16 -1.02 24.74
C ALA A 48 -12.53 -0.52 25.25
N ASP A 49 -13.04 0.58 24.70
CA ASP A 49 -14.17 1.33 25.28
C ASP A 49 -15.54 0.87 24.76
N LYS A 50 -15.60 -0.15 23.89
CA LYS A 50 -16.85 -0.59 23.22
C LYS A 50 -17.39 -1.95 23.67
N ASN A 51 -16.85 -2.51 24.75
CA ASN A 51 -17.37 -3.71 25.41
C ASN A 51 -17.71 -3.39 26.88
N GLY A 52 -18.58 -2.41 27.10
CA GLY A 52 -19.15 -2.05 28.40
C GLY A 52 -20.66 -2.03 28.32
#